data_AF-A0A9E4R2J6-F1
#
_entry.id   AF-A0A9E4R2J6-F1
#
_cell.length_a   1.000
_cell.length_b   1.000
_cell.length_c   1.000
_cell.angle_alpha   90.00
_cell.angle_beta   90.00
_cell.angle_gamma   90.00
#
_symmetry.space_group_name_H-M   'P 1'
#
loop_
_entity.id
_entity.type
_entity.pdbx_description
1 polymer ?
#
loop_
_entity_poly.entity_id
_entity_poly.type
_entity_poly.pdbx_seq_one_letter_code
_entity_poly.pdbx_strand_id
1 'polypeptide(L)'
;SVIGAWDGWRASFARLAVHDGYRRRGIGRELVERAERLLIAKGARRVYANVLNDSPEAFDFWRSVGFTPNDVVEPYAKNIGR
;
A
#
# COMPACT_ATOMS: atom_id res chain seq x y z
N SER A 1 -2.88 4.98 10.68
CA SER A 1 -1.58 5.45 10.16
C SER A 1 -1.27 4.77 8.84
N VAL A 2 -0.36 5.37 8.07
CA VAL A 2 0.20 4.80 6.84
C VAL A 2 1.73 4.90 6.90
N ILE A 3 2.43 3.91 6.36
CA ILE A 3 3.87 3.94 6.16
C ILE A 3 4.14 3.69 4.69
N GLY A 4 4.63 4.72 4.00
CA GLY A 4 5.14 4.66 2.63
C GLY A 4 6.66 4.68 2.63
N ALA A 5 7.28 3.91 1.74
CA ALA A 5 8.71 3.87 1.52
C ALA A 5 9.04 4.31 0.08
N TRP A 6 10.21 4.91 -0.09
CA TRP A 6 10.81 5.28 -1.37
C TRP A 6 12.28 4.94 -1.32
N ASP A 7 12.74 4.07 -2.23
CA ASP A 7 14.13 3.60 -2.27
C ASP A 7 14.98 4.27 -3.37
N GLY A 8 14.42 5.27 -4.08
CA GLY A 8 15.06 5.91 -5.24
C GLY A 8 14.65 5.31 -6.58
N TRP A 9 13.97 4.16 -6.58
CA TRP A 9 13.48 3.50 -7.78
C TRP A 9 11.98 3.19 -7.72
N ARG A 10 11.51 2.62 -6.61
CA ARG A 10 10.14 2.19 -6.37
C ARG A 10 9.60 2.75 -5.07
N ALA A 11 8.30 3.03 -5.08
CA ALA A 11 7.56 3.32 -3.86
C ALA A 11 6.80 2.09 -3.38
N SER A 12 6.61 1.95 -2.08
CA SER A 12 5.75 0.92 -1.51
C SER A 12 4.99 1.37 -0.27
N PHE A 13 3.82 0.78 -0.04
CA PHE A 13 3.12 0.86 1.23
C PHE A 13 3.50 -0.34 2.09
N ALA A 14 4.24 -0.08 3.17
CA ALA A 14 4.64 -1.10 4.14
C ALA A 14 3.57 -1.35 5.20
N ARG A 15 2.69 -0.37 5.44
CA ARG A 15 1.58 -0.49 6.41
C ARG A 15 0.47 0.48 6.07
N LEU A 16 -0.77 0.04 6.25
CA LEU A 16 -1.93 0.88 6.42
C LEU A 16 -2.80 0.33 7.55
N ALA A 17 -3.20 1.19 8.48
CA ALA A 17 -4.07 0.80 9.59
C ALA A 17 -5.03 1.94 9.95
N VAL A 18 -6.30 1.60 10.16
CA VAL A 18 -7.32 2.52 10.71
C VAL A 18 -7.98 1.79 11.88
N HIS A 19 -8.03 2.45 13.04
CA HIS A 19 -8.69 1.91 14.23
C HIS A 19 -10.13 1.52 13.90
N ASP A 20 -10.59 0.39 14.43
CA ASP A 20 -11.83 -0.28 14.01
C ASP A 20 -13.05 0.63 14.13
N GLY A 21 -13.21 1.33 15.25
CA GLY A 21 -14.28 2.31 15.48
C GLY A 21 -14.31 3.50 14.51
N TYR A 22 -13.25 3.71 13.72
CA TYR A 22 -13.10 4.82 12.77
C TYR A 22 -13.04 4.35 11.31
N ARG A 23 -13.17 3.04 11.04
CA ARG A 23 -13.21 2.51 9.68
C ARG A 23 -14.47 2.98 8.94
N ARG A 24 -14.44 2.88 7.61
CA ARG A 24 -15.54 3.27 6.70
C ARG A 24 -15.93 4.75 6.72
N ARG A 25 -15.05 5.62 7.26
CA ARG A 25 -15.21 7.08 7.30
C ARG A 25 -14.29 7.84 6.34
N GLY A 26 -13.71 7.17 5.34
CA GLY A 26 -12.79 7.78 4.36
C GLY A 26 -11.33 7.97 4.83
N ILE A 27 -11.02 7.79 6.12
CA ILE A 27 -9.67 8.01 6.68
C ILE A 27 -8.58 7.21 5.96
N GLY A 28 -8.84 5.94 5.63
CA GLY A 28 -7.86 5.10 4.93
C GLY A 28 -7.49 5.66 3.56
N ARG A 29 -8.47 6.18 2.81
CA ARG A 29 -8.26 6.84 1.51
C ARG A 29 -7.44 8.12 1.69
N GLU A 30 -7.81 8.97 2.63
CA GLU A 30 -7.11 10.23 2.89
C GLU A 30 -5.64 10.01 3.28
N LEU A 31 -5.35 8.95 4.04
CA LEU A 31 -3.98 8.55 4.37
C LEU A 31 -3.19 8.14 3.13
N VAL A 32 -3.77 7.30 2.26
CA VAL A 32 -3.14 6.84 1.02
C VAL A 32 -2.87 8.02 0.09
N GLU A 33 -3.86 8.86 -0.18
CA GLU A 33 -3.73 10.01 -1.08
C GLU A 33 -2.65 11.01 -0.60
N ARG A 34 -2.56 11.25 0.72
CA ARG A 34 -1.50 12.07 1.29
C ARG A 34 -0.13 11.46 1.07
N ALA A 35 0.01 10.17 1.30
CA ALA A 35 1.28 9.49 1.13
C ALA A 35 1.68 9.41 -0.35
N GLU A 36 0.74 9.21 -1.27
CA GLU A 36 0.98 9.28 -2.71
C GLU A 36 1.52 10.64 -3.13
N ARG A 37 0.92 11.75 -2.67
CA ARG A 37 1.44 13.10 -2.95
C ARG A 37 2.89 13.28 -2.51
N LEU A 38 3.24 12.75 -1.33
CA LEU A 38 4.62 12.81 -0.83
C LEU A 38 5.57 11.92 -1.64
N LEU A 39 5.12 10.74 -2.07
CA LEU A 39 5.91 9.83 -2.91
C LEU A 39 6.13 10.41 -4.31
N ILE A 40 5.09 11.00 -4.91
CA ILE A 40 5.17 11.70 -6.20
C ILE A 40 6.17 12.85 -6.11
N ALA A 41 6.14 13.65 -5.04
CA ALA A 41 7.10 14.72 -4.83
C ALA A 41 8.56 14.22 -4.71
N LYS A 42 8.78 12.95 -4.36
CA LYS A 42 10.10 12.29 -4.35
C LYS A 42 10.50 11.67 -5.70
N GLY A 43 9.64 11.76 -6.71
CA GLY A 43 9.88 11.19 -8.05
C GLY A 43 9.27 9.80 -8.27
N ALA A 44 8.46 9.28 -7.34
CA ALA A 44 7.79 8.00 -7.54
C ALA A 44 6.78 8.08 -8.70
N ARG A 45 6.84 7.08 -9.58
CA ARG A 45 5.88 6.93 -10.71
C ARG A 45 4.91 5.77 -10.52
N ARG A 46 5.25 4.83 -9.64
CA ARG A 46 4.44 3.65 -9.30
C ARG A 46 4.67 3.28 -7.83
N VAL A 47 3.60 2.92 -7.14
CA VAL A 47 3.61 2.46 -5.74
C VAL A 47 3.05 1.05 -5.67
N TYR A 48 3.63 0.22 -4.81
CA TYR A 48 3.24 -1.18 -4.63
C TYR A 48 2.72 -1.41 -3.21
N ALA A 49 1.72 -2.27 -3.05
CA ALA A 49 1.24 -2.73 -1.76
C ALA A 49 1.19 -4.26 -1.78
N ASN A 50 1.90 -4.91 -0.87
CA ASN A 50 1.80 -6.35 -0.69
C ASN A 50 0.64 -6.62 0.27
N VAL A 51 -0.32 -7.42 -0.18
CA VAL A 51 -1.53 -7.74 0.57
C VAL A 51 -1.46 -9.20 0.99
N LEU A 52 -1.78 -9.49 2.24
CA LEU A 52 -1.86 -10.87 2.71
C LEU A 52 -3.07 -11.56 2.08
N ASN A 53 -2.89 -12.80 1.61
CA ASN A 53 -3.94 -13.55 0.93
C ASN A 53 -5.17 -13.83 1.83
N ASP A 54 -4.99 -13.83 3.14
CA ASP A 54 -6.03 -14.05 4.15
C ASP A 54 -6.79 -12.77 4.55
N SER A 55 -6.56 -11.66 3.84
CA SER A 55 -7.15 -10.34 4.14
C SER A 55 -8.06 -9.85 2.99
N PRO A 56 -9.22 -10.50 2.74
CA PRO A 56 -10.10 -10.16 1.62
C PRO A 56 -10.54 -8.69 1.62
N GLU A 57 -10.83 -8.10 2.79
CA GLU A 57 -11.25 -6.70 2.92
C GLU A 57 -10.13 -5.73 2.53
N ALA A 58 -8.86 -6.13 2.65
CA ALA A 58 -7.73 -5.32 2.22
C ALA A 58 -7.69 -5.22 0.70
N PHE A 59 -7.98 -6.29 -0.04
CA PHE A 59 -8.06 -6.23 -1.51
C PHE A 59 -9.13 -5.26 -1.99
N ASP A 60 -10.31 -5.28 -1.37
CA ASP A 60 -11.40 -4.33 -1.68
C ASP A 60 -10.98 -2.89 -1.39
N PHE A 61 -10.31 -2.66 -0.26
CA PHE A 61 -9.78 -1.36 0.07
C PHE A 61 -8.80 -0.87 -1.01
N TRP A 62 -7.78 -1.67 -1.35
CA TRP A 62 -6.75 -1.27 -2.32
C TRP A 62 -7.35 -0.99 -3.70
N ARG A 63 -8.29 -1.83 -4.17
CA ARG A 63 -9.07 -1.56 -5.40
C ARG A 63 -9.82 -0.23 -5.32
N SER A 64 -10.44 0.09 -4.18
CA SER A 64 -11.21 1.32 -4.00
C SER A 64 -10.38 2.61 -4.01
N VAL A 65 -9.05 2.50 -3.91
CA VAL A 65 -8.08 3.61 -4.03
C VAL A 65 -7.23 3.49 -5.30
N GLY A 66 -7.66 2.70 -6.28
CA GLY A 66 -7.06 2.67 -7.62
C GLY A 66 -5.92 1.68 -7.82
N PHE A 67 -5.64 0.81 -6.84
CA PHE A 67 -4.67 -0.27 -7.02
C PHE A 67 -5.30 -1.41 -7.82
N THR A 68 -4.54 -1.95 -8.76
CA THR A 68 -4.87 -3.17 -9.50
C THR A 68 -3.92 -4.29 -9.09
N PRO A 69 -4.34 -5.57 -9.24
CA PRO A 69 -3.39 -6.67 -9.17
C PRO A 69 -2.19 -6.41 -10.09
N ASN A 70 -1.01 -6.81 -9.64
CA ASN A 70 0.19 -6.72 -10.47
C ASN A 70 0.22 -7.93 -11.41
N ASP A 71 0.16 -7.67 -12.72
CA ASP A 71 0.13 -8.67 -13.78
C ASP A 71 1.51 -9.01 -14.36
N VAL A 72 2.54 -8.23 -13.98
CA VAL A 72 3.89 -8.34 -14.56
C VAL A 72 5.00 -8.62 -13.54
N VAL A 73 4.67 -8.68 -12.24
CA VAL A 73 5.64 -9.02 -11.19
C VAL A 73 5.04 -10.06 -10.25
N GLU A 74 5.65 -11.24 -10.24
CA GLU A 74 5.39 -12.28 -9.25
C GLU A 74 6.24 -12.01 -7.99
N PRO A 75 5.68 -12.04 -6.78
CA PRO A 75 6.46 -11.86 -5.56
C PRO A 75 7.29 -13.11 -5.26
N TYR A 76 8.61 -12.97 -5.24
CA TYR A 76 9.52 -13.98 -4.72
C TYR A 76 10.00 -13.56 -3.32
N ALA A 77 9.95 -14.49 -2.38
CA ALA A 77 10.46 -14.29 -1.02
C ALA A 77 11.42 -15.43 -0.64
N LYS A 78 12.44 -15.10 0.15
CA LYS A 78 13.36 -16.06 0.74
C LYS A 78 13.52 -15.72 2.22
N ASN A 79 13.39 -16.72 3.09
CA ASN A 79 13.72 -16.56 4.51
C ASN A 79 15.22 -16.33 4.66
N ILE A 80 15.58 -15.27 5.40
CA ILE A 80 16.96 -14.94 5.74
C ILE A 80 17.09 -14.99 7.27
N GLY A 81 17.98 -15.85 7.77
CA GLY A 81 18.09 -16.12 9.22
C GLY A 81 17.08 -17.15 9.73
N ARG A 82 17.17 -17.44 11.04
CA ARG A 82 16.25 -18.32 11.78
C ARG A 82 15.20 -17.49 12.49
#